data_AF-A0A2K6AK74-F1
#
_entry.id   AF-A0A2K6AK74-F1
#
_cell.length_a   1.000
_cell.length_b   1.000
_cell.length_c   1.000
_cell.angle_alpha   90.00
_cell.angle_beta   90.00
_cell.angle_gamma   90.00
#
_symmetry.space_group_name_H-M   'P 1'
#
loop_
_entity.id
_entity.type
_entity.pdbx_description
1 polymer ?
#
loop_
_entity_poly.entity_id
_entity_poly.type
_entity_poly.pdbx_seq_one_letter_code
_entity_poly.pdbx_strand_id
1 'polypeptide(L)'
;MRHLGAFLFLLGVLGALAEICEIPEVDSHLVEKLGQHLLPWMDRLSLEHLNPSIYVGLRLSSLQAGTKEDLYLHNLKLAYQQCLLGSAFSEDDSDCHGKPSMGQLALYLLALRANCEFVGGHKGDRLVSQLKRFLEDEKRAIGHDHKGHPHTSYYQYGLGILALCLHQKRVHASVVDKLLYAVEPLHQGHHSVDTAAMAGLAFTCLKRSNFNPGRRQRITMAIKTVREKILKAQTPEGHFGNVYSTPLALQLLMTSSMPGAELGTACLKASVALLASLQDGAFQNALMISQLLPVLNHKTYIDLIFPDCLAPRVMLEPAAETIPQTQEVISVTLQVLSLLLPYRQSISVLAGSTVEDVLKKAHELGGFTYETQASLSGPYLTSVMGKAAGEREFWQLLRDPDTPLLQGIADYRPKDGETIKLRLVSW
;
A
#
# COMPACT_ATOMS: atom_id res chain seq x y z
N MET A 1 -19.04 -6.60 -50.54
CA MET A 1 -18.40 -5.40 -49.98
C MET A 1 -18.94 -4.95 -48.61
N ARG A 2 -20.21 -5.21 -48.23
CA ARG A 2 -20.75 -4.85 -46.90
C ARG A 2 -20.21 -5.69 -45.71
N HIS A 3 -19.79 -6.93 -45.92
CA HIS A 3 -19.27 -7.80 -44.86
C HIS A 3 -17.80 -7.53 -44.48
N LEU A 4 -17.01 -6.91 -45.37
CA LEU A 4 -15.62 -6.54 -45.08
C LEU A 4 -15.52 -5.35 -44.12
N GLY A 5 -16.45 -4.39 -44.22
CA GLY A 5 -16.51 -3.22 -43.35
C GLY A 5 -16.88 -3.56 -41.90
N ALA A 6 -17.78 -4.52 -41.68
CA ALA A 6 -18.13 -4.99 -40.33
C ALA A 6 -16.96 -5.74 -39.67
N PHE A 7 -16.19 -6.51 -40.44
CA PHE A 7 -15.01 -7.22 -39.94
C PHE A 7 -13.87 -6.25 -39.58
N LEU A 8 -13.66 -5.20 -40.39
CA LEU A 8 -12.68 -4.14 -40.12
C LEU A 8 -13.07 -3.28 -38.90
N PHE A 9 -14.36 -3.02 -38.68
CA PHE A 9 -14.83 -2.34 -37.47
C PHE A 9 -14.65 -3.19 -36.20
N LEU A 10 -14.93 -4.50 -36.26
CA LEU A 10 -14.68 -5.41 -35.14
C LEU A 10 -13.17 -5.55 -34.83
N LEU A 11 -12.32 -5.65 -35.85
CA LEU A 11 -10.86 -5.65 -35.69
C LEU A 11 -10.32 -4.32 -35.12
N GLY A 12 -10.92 -3.19 -35.50
CA GLY A 12 -10.57 -1.87 -34.96
C GLY A 12 -10.95 -1.70 -33.48
N VAL A 13 -12.10 -2.24 -33.06
CA VAL A 13 -12.54 -2.24 -31.65
C VAL A 13 -11.70 -3.21 -30.81
N LEU A 14 -11.38 -4.41 -31.32
CA LEU A 14 -10.46 -5.35 -30.67
C LEU A 14 -9.03 -4.78 -30.56
N GLY A 15 -8.57 -4.03 -31.56
CA GLY A 15 -7.27 -3.34 -31.52
C GLY A 15 -7.22 -2.20 -30.49
N ALA A 16 -8.31 -1.45 -30.32
CA ALA A 16 -8.40 -0.36 -29.33
C ALA A 16 -8.45 -0.87 -27.88
N LEU A 17 -9.10 -2.01 -27.63
CA LEU A 17 -9.11 -2.68 -26.32
C LEU A 17 -7.72 -3.19 -25.91
N ALA A 18 -6.81 -3.41 -26.86
CA ALA A 18 -5.47 -3.91 -26.57
C ALA A 18 -4.53 -2.84 -25.98
N GLU A 19 -4.88 -1.55 -26.07
CA GLU A 19 -4.04 -0.42 -25.66
C GLU A 19 -4.41 0.16 -24.28
N ILE A 20 -5.49 -0.32 -23.66
CA ILE A 20 -6.02 0.20 -22.39
C ILE A 20 -5.99 -0.92 -21.34
N CYS A 21 -5.56 -0.57 -20.14
CA CYS A 21 -5.65 -1.45 -18.98
C CYS A 21 -7.05 -1.35 -18.38
N GLU A 22 -7.93 -2.28 -18.73
CA GLU A 22 -9.25 -2.41 -18.12
C GLU A 22 -9.35 -3.73 -17.37
N ILE A 23 -9.88 -3.66 -16.14
CA ILE A 23 -10.19 -4.82 -15.32
C ILE A 23 -11.66 -5.14 -15.56
N PRO A 24 -12.01 -6.35 -16.05
CA PRO A 24 -13.40 -6.75 -16.18
C PRO A 24 -14.18 -6.60 -14.88
N GLU A 25 -15.48 -6.35 -14.98
CA GLU A 25 -16.36 -6.25 -13.83
C GLU A 25 -16.27 -7.56 -13.01
N VAL A 26 -16.02 -7.41 -11.71
CA VAL A 26 -15.88 -8.53 -10.77
C VAL A 26 -17.21 -8.77 -10.08
N ASP A 27 -17.50 -10.03 -9.74
CA ASP A 27 -18.68 -10.43 -8.96
C ASP A 27 -18.88 -9.50 -7.75
N SER A 28 -20.05 -8.84 -7.71
CA SER A 28 -20.39 -7.86 -6.69
C SER A 28 -20.36 -8.43 -5.28
N HIS A 29 -20.66 -9.73 -5.12
CA HIS A 29 -20.61 -10.40 -3.82
C HIS A 29 -19.16 -10.61 -3.33
N LEU A 30 -18.20 -10.83 -4.23
CA LEU A 30 -16.78 -10.86 -3.86
C LEU A 30 -16.30 -9.48 -3.41
N VAL A 31 -16.73 -8.43 -4.10
CA VAL A 31 -16.41 -7.04 -3.74
C VAL A 31 -17.01 -6.68 -2.38
N GLU A 32 -18.27 -7.06 -2.14
CA GLU A 32 -18.95 -6.87 -0.85
C GLU A 32 -18.22 -7.57 0.30
N LYS A 33 -17.81 -8.83 0.11
CA LYS A 33 -17.01 -9.56 1.11
C LYS A 33 -15.72 -8.85 1.48
N LEU A 34 -15.01 -8.25 0.52
CA LEU A 34 -13.82 -7.44 0.82
C LEU A 34 -14.19 -6.21 1.66
N GLY A 35 -15.26 -5.51 1.32
CA GLY A 35 -15.77 -4.38 2.11
C GLY A 35 -16.16 -4.77 3.54
N GLN A 36 -16.75 -5.95 3.72
CA GLN A 36 -17.10 -6.49 5.04
C GLN A 36 -15.87 -6.70 5.94
N HIS A 37 -14.69 -7.02 5.38
CA HIS A 37 -13.44 -7.11 6.16
C HIS A 37 -12.96 -5.73 6.66
N LEU A 38 -13.32 -4.64 5.97
CA LEU A 38 -13.00 -3.27 6.38
C LEU A 38 -14.00 -2.70 7.38
N LEU A 39 -15.24 -3.19 7.40
CA LEU A 39 -16.30 -2.61 8.23
C LEU A 39 -15.98 -2.57 9.73
N PRO A 40 -15.39 -3.62 10.36
CA PRO A 40 -14.98 -3.56 11.77
C PRO A 40 -13.91 -2.51 12.06
N TRP A 41 -13.11 -2.11 11.07
CA TRP A 41 -12.09 -1.07 11.25
C TRP A 41 -12.68 0.32 11.36
N MET A 42 -13.90 0.54 10.84
CA MET A 42 -14.59 1.83 10.97
C MET A 42 -14.94 2.17 12.42
N ASP A 43 -15.01 1.18 13.30
CA ASP A 43 -15.28 1.36 14.73
C ASP A 43 -13.99 1.45 15.58
N ARG A 44 -12.81 1.15 15.00
CA ARG A 44 -11.51 1.22 15.69
C ARG A 44 -10.91 2.62 15.55
N LEU A 45 -11.34 3.52 16.43
CA LEU A 45 -11.04 4.96 16.36
C LEU A 45 -9.82 5.42 17.19
N SER A 46 -9.13 4.49 17.86
CA SER A 46 -7.87 4.80 18.54
C SER A 46 -6.76 5.19 17.56
N LEU A 47 -5.86 6.10 17.96
CA LEU A 47 -4.78 6.63 17.11
C LEU A 47 -3.96 5.55 16.38
N GLU A 48 -3.62 4.46 17.08
CA GLU A 48 -2.82 3.35 16.53
C GLU A 48 -3.55 2.52 15.45
N HIS A 49 -4.88 2.55 15.44
CA HIS A 49 -5.73 1.80 14.52
C HIS A 49 -6.33 2.66 13.40
N LEU A 50 -6.32 4.00 13.56
CA LEU A 50 -6.77 4.92 12.53
C LEU A 50 -5.90 4.79 11.28
N ASN A 51 -6.56 4.54 10.15
CA ASN A 51 -5.91 4.23 8.89
C ASN A 51 -6.52 5.03 7.73
N PRO A 52 -5.86 6.12 7.30
CA PRO A 52 -6.36 6.93 6.19
C PRO A 52 -6.50 6.15 4.87
N SER A 53 -5.73 5.07 4.67
CA SER A 53 -5.83 4.29 3.44
C SER A 53 -7.14 3.51 3.37
N ILE A 54 -7.66 3.00 4.50
CA ILE A 54 -8.97 2.34 4.54
C ILE A 54 -10.07 3.30 4.10
N TYR A 55 -10.05 4.54 4.63
CA TYR A 55 -10.99 5.59 4.23
C TYR A 55 -10.91 5.89 2.73
N VAL A 56 -9.70 6.09 2.20
CA VAL A 56 -9.49 6.32 0.75
C VAL A 56 -9.99 5.14 -0.08
N GLY A 57 -9.70 3.91 0.34
CA GLY A 57 -10.13 2.69 -0.33
C GLY A 57 -11.65 2.60 -0.45
N LEU A 58 -12.37 2.80 0.66
CA LEU A 58 -13.84 2.81 0.67
C LEU A 58 -14.42 3.93 -0.21
N ARG A 59 -13.90 5.15 -0.11
CA ARG A 59 -14.39 6.30 -0.89
C ARG A 59 -14.17 6.16 -2.40
N LEU A 60 -13.12 5.45 -2.80
CA LEU A 60 -12.87 5.12 -4.21
C LEU A 60 -13.54 3.81 -4.66
N SER A 61 -14.09 3.01 -3.74
CA SER A 61 -14.80 1.77 -4.06
C SER A 61 -16.25 2.01 -4.52
N SER A 62 -16.91 0.94 -4.93
CA SER A 62 -18.36 0.89 -5.18
C SER A 62 -19.19 0.71 -3.89
N LEU A 63 -18.54 0.64 -2.72
CA LEU A 63 -19.13 0.33 -1.42
C LEU A 63 -19.06 1.54 -0.47
N GLN A 64 -19.98 1.62 0.49
CA GLN A 64 -19.98 2.63 1.55
C GLN A 64 -20.31 2.07 2.93
N ALA A 65 -19.73 2.66 3.98
CA ALA A 65 -19.98 2.33 5.38
C ALA A 65 -20.94 3.32 6.08
N GLY A 66 -21.72 4.08 5.32
CA GLY A 66 -22.71 5.02 5.83
C GLY A 66 -22.11 6.11 6.73
N THR A 67 -22.81 6.45 7.81
CA THR A 67 -22.42 7.51 8.76
C THR A 67 -21.09 7.24 9.48
N LYS A 68 -20.62 5.98 9.50
CA LYS A 68 -19.32 5.64 10.08
C LYS A 68 -18.17 6.30 9.33
N GLU A 69 -18.30 6.52 8.02
CA GLU A 69 -17.25 7.18 7.23
C GLU A 69 -16.99 8.62 7.71
N ASP A 70 -18.05 9.39 7.99
CA ASP A 70 -17.93 10.77 8.46
C ASP A 70 -17.28 10.84 9.85
N LEU A 71 -17.70 9.95 10.76
CA LEU A 71 -17.09 9.82 12.08
C LEU A 71 -15.62 9.40 11.99
N TYR A 72 -15.29 8.47 11.09
CA TYR A 72 -13.93 8.02 10.87
C TYR A 72 -13.03 9.15 10.36
N LEU A 73 -13.49 9.92 9.36
CA LEU A 73 -12.76 11.08 8.85
C LEU A 73 -12.62 12.17 9.92
N HIS A 74 -13.64 12.40 10.74
CA HIS A 74 -13.57 13.35 11.84
C HIS A 74 -12.45 12.97 12.82
N ASN A 75 -12.37 11.69 13.21
CA ASN A 75 -11.32 11.20 14.09
C ASN A 75 -9.93 11.25 13.44
N LEU A 76 -9.82 10.96 12.13
CA LEU A 76 -8.58 11.20 11.37
C LEU A 76 -8.15 12.67 11.46
N LYS A 77 -9.08 13.62 11.22
CA LYS A 77 -8.77 15.06 11.31
C LYS A 77 -8.32 15.47 12.71
N LEU A 78 -9.02 15.00 13.75
CA LEU A 78 -8.67 15.29 15.14
C LEU A 78 -7.28 14.76 15.50
N ALA A 79 -7.07 13.46 15.32
CA ALA A 79 -5.86 12.75 15.67
C ALA A 79 -4.62 13.30 14.94
N TYR A 80 -4.69 13.44 13.62
CA TYR A 80 -3.54 13.90 12.82
C TYR A 80 -3.22 15.37 13.10
N GLN A 81 -4.23 16.24 13.25
CA GLN A 81 -3.96 17.65 13.53
C GLN A 81 -3.44 17.85 14.95
N GLN A 82 -4.01 17.18 15.96
CA GLN A 82 -3.58 17.31 17.34
C GLN A 82 -2.13 16.83 17.52
N CYS A 83 -1.81 15.62 17.05
CA CYS A 83 -0.49 15.03 17.26
C CYS A 83 0.62 15.63 16.39
N LEU A 84 0.30 16.14 15.19
CA LEU A 84 1.31 16.76 14.32
C LEU A 84 1.50 18.26 14.57
N LEU A 85 0.48 18.96 15.08
CA LEU A 85 0.51 20.41 15.25
C LEU A 85 0.56 20.86 16.72
N GLY A 86 0.53 19.92 17.67
CA GLY A 86 0.66 20.12 19.12
C GLY A 86 1.76 21.11 19.52
N SER A 87 1.59 21.70 20.71
CA SER A 87 2.21 22.97 21.12
C SER A 87 3.73 23.00 21.04
N ALA A 88 4.27 24.15 20.64
CA ALA A 88 5.70 24.46 20.74
C ALA A 88 6.15 24.83 22.19
N PHE A 89 5.22 24.81 23.15
CA PHE A 89 5.40 25.28 24.53
C PHE A 89 4.97 24.27 25.61
N SER A 90 4.63 23.03 25.27
CA SER A 90 4.41 21.98 26.27
C SER A 90 5.72 21.26 26.54
N GLU A 91 6.23 21.37 27.77
CA GLU A 91 7.40 20.61 28.29
C GLU A 91 7.14 19.09 28.33
N ASP A 92 5.88 18.68 28.12
CA ASP A 92 5.47 17.29 28.03
C ASP A 92 5.36 16.85 26.56
N ASP A 93 6.41 16.18 26.07
CA ASP A 93 6.47 15.46 24.80
C ASP A 93 5.59 14.17 24.82
N SER A 94 4.64 14.08 25.76
CA SER A 94 3.94 12.85 26.19
C SER A 94 2.50 12.70 25.71
N ASP A 95 1.86 13.75 25.16
CA ASP A 95 0.41 13.73 24.91
C ASP A 95 -0.04 12.89 23.68
N CYS A 96 0.89 12.53 22.78
CA CYS A 96 0.59 11.65 21.64
C CYS A 96 1.61 10.51 21.53
N HIS A 97 1.45 9.48 22.36
CA HIS A 97 2.12 8.19 22.16
C HIS A 97 1.84 7.68 20.73
N GLY A 98 2.88 7.51 19.91
CA GLY A 98 2.74 7.02 18.54
C GLY A 98 2.31 8.07 17.51
N LYS A 99 2.93 9.27 17.54
CA LYS A 99 2.73 10.33 16.54
C LYS A 99 2.75 9.78 15.10
N PRO A 100 1.79 10.17 14.23
CA PRO A 100 1.78 9.72 12.84
C PRO A 100 3.05 10.08 12.09
N SER A 101 3.56 9.14 11.28
CA SER A 101 4.70 9.36 10.39
C SER A 101 4.34 10.33 9.24
N MET A 102 5.36 10.84 8.56
CA MET A 102 5.13 11.71 7.40
C MET A 102 4.52 10.97 6.20
N GLY A 103 4.80 9.67 6.04
CA GLY A 103 4.08 8.81 5.08
C GLY A 103 2.60 8.63 5.44
N GLN A 104 2.29 8.48 6.74
CA GLN A 104 0.90 8.46 7.21
C GLN A 104 0.20 9.81 7.00
N LEU A 105 0.89 10.93 7.22
CA LEU A 105 0.38 12.28 6.90
C LEU A 105 0.05 12.42 5.41
N ALA A 106 0.90 11.89 4.52
CA ALA A 106 0.62 11.90 3.09
C ALA A 106 -0.67 11.14 2.75
N LEU A 107 -0.93 9.98 3.34
CA LEU A 107 -2.20 9.25 3.18
C LEU A 107 -3.39 9.99 3.79
N TYR A 108 -3.21 10.67 4.92
CA TYR A 108 -4.24 11.55 5.47
C TYR A 108 -4.62 12.67 4.50
N LEU A 109 -3.66 13.24 3.78
CA LEU A 109 -3.95 14.19 2.69
C LEU A 109 -4.77 13.52 1.56
N LEU A 110 -4.47 12.27 1.18
CA LEU A 110 -5.32 11.54 0.22
C LEU A 110 -6.74 11.35 0.77
N ALA A 111 -6.91 11.07 2.06
CA ALA A 111 -8.23 10.94 2.70
C ALA A 111 -9.04 12.25 2.64
N LEU A 112 -8.40 13.42 2.83
CA LEU A 112 -9.07 14.71 2.62
C LEU A 112 -9.58 14.85 1.17
N ARG A 113 -8.75 14.49 0.17
CA ARG A 113 -9.19 14.51 -1.24
C ARG A 113 -10.31 13.53 -1.50
N ALA A 114 -10.31 12.37 -0.85
CA ALA A 114 -11.38 11.39 -0.98
C ALA A 114 -12.74 11.92 -0.49
N ASN A 115 -12.73 12.95 0.38
CA ASN A 115 -13.90 13.73 0.76
C ASN A 115 -14.07 15.05 -0.02
N CYS A 116 -13.43 15.18 -1.19
CA CYS A 116 -13.45 16.39 -2.01
C CYS A 116 -12.87 17.64 -1.32
N GLU A 117 -12.13 17.50 -0.23
CA GLU A 117 -11.56 18.62 0.52
C GLU A 117 -10.12 18.93 0.08
N PHE A 118 -9.77 20.22 0.06
CA PHE A 118 -8.38 20.66 0.02
C PHE A 118 -7.88 20.93 1.44
N VAL A 119 -6.61 20.62 1.70
CA VAL A 119 -5.93 21.04 2.92
C VAL A 119 -5.83 22.56 2.94
N GLY A 120 -6.37 23.19 3.98
CA GLY A 120 -6.49 24.65 4.07
C GLY A 120 -6.50 25.18 5.50
N GLY A 121 -6.48 26.51 5.62
CA GLY A 121 -6.33 27.22 6.89
C GLY A 121 -4.93 27.07 7.51
N HIS A 122 -4.68 27.78 8.62
CA HIS A 122 -3.37 27.78 9.28
C HIS A 122 -2.88 26.38 9.68
N LYS A 123 -3.78 25.51 10.17
CA LYS A 123 -3.44 24.12 10.51
C LYS A 123 -3.02 23.35 9.26
N GLY A 124 -3.76 23.47 8.17
CA GLY A 124 -3.45 22.83 6.89
C GLY A 124 -2.11 23.29 6.31
N ASP A 125 -1.82 24.59 6.35
CA ASP A 125 -0.56 25.15 5.85
C ASP A 125 0.66 24.64 6.64
N ARG A 126 0.50 24.44 7.96
CA ARG A 126 1.54 23.81 8.80
C ARG A 126 1.77 22.35 8.42
N LEU A 127 0.70 21.57 8.18
CA LEU A 127 0.83 20.17 7.73
C LEU A 127 1.52 20.07 6.36
N VAL A 128 1.14 20.92 5.41
CA VAL A 128 1.80 21.01 4.10
C VAL A 128 3.28 21.36 4.26
N SER A 129 3.60 22.31 5.14
CA SER A 129 4.98 22.69 5.44
C SER A 129 5.79 21.55 6.05
N GLN A 130 5.20 20.76 6.95
CA GLN A 130 5.86 19.57 7.52
C GLN A 130 6.14 18.52 6.45
N LEU A 131 5.17 18.20 5.59
CA LEU A 131 5.37 17.21 4.53
C LEU A 131 6.39 17.68 3.48
N LYS A 132 6.45 18.99 3.17
CA LYS A 132 7.51 19.57 2.34
C LYS A 132 8.88 19.49 2.99
N ARG A 133 8.97 19.74 4.29
CA ARG A 133 10.22 19.62 5.06
C ARG A 133 10.72 18.18 5.07
N PHE A 134 9.84 17.22 5.30
CA PHE A 134 10.15 15.79 5.17
C PHE A 134 10.80 15.46 3.83
N LEU A 135 10.19 15.86 2.71
CA LEU A 135 10.76 15.61 1.37
C LEU A 135 12.10 16.30 1.14
N GLU A 136 12.31 17.47 1.75
CA GLU A 136 13.58 18.19 1.68
C GLU A 136 14.68 17.52 2.53
N ASP A 137 14.33 16.97 3.69
CA ASP A 137 15.25 16.21 4.55
C ASP A 137 15.62 14.87 3.90
N GLU A 138 14.66 14.13 3.35
CA GLU A 138 14.92 12.92 2.57
C GLU A 138 15.79 13.21 1.33
N LYS A 139 15.55 14.35 0.66
CA LYS A 139 16.41 14.80 -0.46
C LYS A 139 17.85 15.05 0.00
N ARG A 140 18.07 15.56 1.22
CA ARG A 140 19.41 15.74 1.80
C ARG A 140 20.05 14.41 2.16
N ALA A 141 19.29 13.47 2.72
CA ALA A 141 19.75 12.12 3.04
C ALA A 141 20.25 11.36 1.79
N ILE A 142 19.55 11.50 0.66
CA ILE A 142 19.98 10.92 -0.63
C ILE A 142 21.29 11.57 -1.14
N GLY A 143 21.53 12.83 -0.80
CA GLY A 143 22.73 13.57 -1.21
C GLY A 143 22.69 14.07 -2.65
N HIS A 144 23.67 14.88 -3.03
CA HIS A 144 23.77 15.45 -4.39
C HIS A 144 24.31 14.43 -5.40
N ASP A 145 25.16 13.50 -4.95
CA ASP A 145 25.78 12.44 -5.71
C ASP A 145 24.94 11.15 -5.77
N HIS A 146 23.77 11.14 -5.11
CA HIS A 146 22.82 10.02 -5.06
C HIS A 146 23.41 8.72 -4.47
N LYS A 147 24.43 8.84 -3.61
CA LYS A 147 25.02 7.68 -2.91
C LYS A 147 24.32 7.38 -1.59
N GLY A 148 23.52 8.32 -1.07
CA GLY A 148 22.72 8.11 0.13
C GLY A 148 21.37 7.45 -0.19
N HIS A 149 20.71 6.99 0.87
CA HIS A 149 19.36 6.44 0.82
C HIS A 149 18.40 7.36 1.58
N PRO A 150 17.11 7.39 1.21
CA PRO A 150 16.11 7.99 2.08
C PRO A 150 16.09 7.27 3.43
N HIS A 151 15.89 8.01 4.52
CA HIS A 151 15.73 7.44 5.87
C HIS A 151 14.49 6.54 5.96
N THR A 152 13.46 6.84 5.15
CA THR A 152 12.29 5.99 4.97
C THR A 152 12.44 5.08 3.73
N SER A 153 11.81 5.44 2.62
CA SER A 153 11.87 4.71 1.36
C SER A 153 11.44 5.60 0.19
N TYR A 154 11.85 5.24 -1.03
CA TYR A 154 11.35 5.91 -2.24
C TYR A 154 9.83 5.77 -2.43
N TYR A 155 9.19 4.77 -1.80
CA TYR A 155 7.74 4.65 -1.76
C TYR A 155 7.12 5.83 -1.00
N GLN A 156 7.57 6.11 0.23
CA GLN A 156 7.05 7.24 1.02
C GLN A 156 7.43 8.59 0.38
N TYR A 157 8.61 8.67 -0.26
CA TYR A 157 9.02 9.85 -1.02
C TYR A 157 8.07 10.14 -2.19
N GLY A 158 7.75 9.13 -2.99
CA GLY A 158 6.78 9.23 -4.09
C GLY A 158 5.37 9.58 -3.59
N LEU A 159 4.93 8.94 -2.51
CA LEU A 159 3.64 9.19 -1.88
C LEU A 159 3.51 10.62 -1.34
N GLY A 160 4.56 11.18 -0.74
CA GLY A 160 4.58 12.56 -0.28
C GLY A 160 4.45 13.57 -1.44
N ILE A 161 5.13 13.31 -2.57
CA ILE A 161 5.01 14.13 -3.78
C ILE A 161 3.58 14.02 -4.35
N LEU A 162 3.03 12.80 -4.44
CA LEU A 162 1.66 12.56 -4.90
C LEU A 162 0.65 13.33 -4.03
N ALA A 163 0.72 13.18 -2.70
CA ALA A 163 -0.19 13.84 -1.78
C ALA A 163 -0.17 15.37 -1.92
N LEU A 164 1.01 15.99 -2.00
CA LEU A 164 1.13 17.43 -2.23
C LEU A 164 0.57 17.84 -3.60
N CYS A 165 0.85 17.05 -4.64
CA CYS A 165 0.33 17.30 -5.99
C CYS A 165 -1.20 17.28 -6.04
N LEU A 166 -1.84 16.29 -5.41
CA LEU A 166 -3.31 16.18 -5.34
C LEU A 166 -3.97 17.38 -4.63
N HIS A 167 -3.23 18.05 -3.74
CA HIS A 167 -3.65 19.27 -3.05
C HIS A 167 -3.19 20.57 -3.74
N GLN A 168 -2.74 20.47 -4.99
CA GLN A 168 -2.20 21.59 -5.78
C GLN A 168 -1.03 22.32 -5.12
N LYS A 169 -0.26 21.63 -4.26
CA LYS A 169 0.92 22.17 -3.58
C LYS A 169 2.17 21.73 -4.33
N ARG A 170 2.91 22.70 -4.88
CA ARG A 170 4.14 22.44 -5.64
C ARG A 170 5.32 22.14 -4.71
N VAL A 171 6.18 21.24 -5.17
CA VAL A 171 7.52 20.97 -4.60
C VAL A 171 8.60 21.50 -5.55
N HIS A 172 9.78 21.80 -5.01
CA HIS A 172 10.90 22.28 -5.82
C HIS A 172 11.38 21.19 -6.80
N ALA A 173 11.92 21.60 -7.96
CA ALA A 173 12.36 20.64 -8.99
C ALA A 173 13.42 19.65 -8.50
N SER A 174 14.31 20.08 -7.59
CA SER A 174 15.34 19.21 -7.01
C SER A 174 14.81 18.08 -6.14
N VAL A 175 13.60 18.21 -5.60
CA VAL A 175 12.90 17.11 -4.90
C VAL A 175 12.45 16.08 -5.94
N VAL A 176 11.81 16.53 -7.02
CA VAL A 176 11.37 15.65 -8.12
C VAL A 176 12.57 14.97 -8.80
N ASP A 177 13.71 15.65 -8.91
CA ASP A 177 14.93 15.11 -9.51
C ASP A 177 15.45 13.84 -8.79
N LYS A 178 15.27 13.72 -7.47
CA LYS A 178 15.64 12.51 -6.73
C LYS A 178 14.79 11.31 -7.09
N LEU A 179 13.48 11.51 -7.22
CA LEU A 179 12.58 10.45 -7.63
C LEU A 179 12.79 10.08 -9.11
N LEU A 180 13.06 11.06 -9.98
CA LEU A 180 13.40 10.81 -11.38
C LEU A 180 14.65 9.94 -11.49
N TYR A 181 15.70 10.29 -10.75
CA TYR A 181 16.95 9.53 -10.74
C TYR A 181 16.73 8.07 -10.29
N ALA A 182 15.93 7.84 -9.26
CA ALA A 182 15.64 6.50 -8.73
C ALA A 182 14.91 5.56 -9.71
N VAL A 183 14.25 6.12 -10.75
CA VAL A 183 13.56 5.33 -11.78
C VAL A 183 14.31 5.31 -13.12
N GLU A 184 15.39 6.08 -13.26
CA GLU A 184 16.15 6.16 -14.50
C GLU A 184 16.88 4.82 -14.80
N PRO A 185 16.96 4.38 -16.08
CA PRO A 185 17.45 3.05 -16.44
C PRO A 185 18.87 2.72 -15.97
N LEU A 186 19.74 3.73 -15.86
CA LEU A 186 21.15 3.58 -15.49
C LEU A 186 21.37 3.39 -13.98
N HIS A 187 20.36 3.67 -13.16
CA HIS A 187 20.47 3.72 -11.70
C HIS A 187 19.45 2.82 -11.01
N GLN A 188 19.12 1.69 -11.65
CA GLN A 188 18.19 0.71 -11.10
C GLN A 188 18.78 0.05 -9.85
N GLY A 189 18.57 0.67 -8.70
CA GLY A 189 18.36 -0.09 -7.48
C GLY A 189 17.22 -1.09 -7.73
N HIS A 190 17.29 -2.27 -7.11
CA HIS A 190 16.22 -3.27 -7.16
C HIS A 190 14.98 -2.76 -6.38
N HIS A 191 14.32 -1.71 -6.87
CA HIS A 191 13.09 -1.19 -6.31
C HIS A 191 11.91 -2.10 -6.65
N SER A 192 11.07 -2.34 -5.65
CA SER A 192 9.85 -3.14 -5.77
C SER A 192 8.86 -2.55 -6.79
N VAL A 193 7.93 -3.39 -7.26
CA VAL A 193 6.81 -2.97 -8.10
C VAL A 193 5.98 -1.88 -7.42
N ASP A 194 5.77 -1.98 -6.10
CA ASP A 194 5.02 -1.00 -5.30
C ASP A 194 5.67 0.39 -5.33
N THR A 195 7.00 0.43 -5.17
CA THR A 195 7.77 1.69 -5.22
C THR A 195 7.70 2.31 -6.61
N ALA A 196 7.85 1.49 -7.65
CA ALA A 196 7.74 1.94 -9.03
C ALA A 196 6.33 2.48 -9.32
N ALA A 197 5.29 1.75 -8.91
CA ALA A 197 3.90 2.14 -9.09
C ALA A 197 3.58 3.48 -8.40
N MET A 198 3.98 3.63 -7.13
CA MET A 198 3.80 4.88 -6.39
C MET A 198 4.55 6.06 -7.03
N ALA A 199 5.78 5.84 -7.49
CA ALA A 199 6.53 6.87 -8.22
C ALA A 199 5.82 7.27 -9.52
N GLY A 200 5.32 6.30 -10.29
CA GLY A 200 4.56 6.55 -11.50
C GLY A 200 3.25 7.30 -11.26
N LEU A 201 2.55 7.02 -10.16
CA LEU A 201 1.34 7.77 -9.76
C LEU A 201 1.70 9.23 -9.44
N ALA A 202 2.78 9.47 -8.70
CA ALA A 202 3.27 10.82 -8.42
C ALA A 202 3.60 11.59 -9.71
N PHE A 203 4.36 10.97 -10.62
CA PHE A 203 4.69 11.57 -11.92
C PHE A 203 3.45 11.85 -12.77
N THR A 204 2.48 10.95 -12.75
CA THR A 204 1.21 11.12 -13.47
C THR A 204 0.45 12.33 -12.96
N CYS A 205 0.35 12.50 -11.63
CA CYS A 205 -0.26 13.69 -11.04
C CYS A 205 0.48 14.98 -11.46
N LEU A 206 1.81 15.00 -11.35
CA LEU A 206 2.62 16.18 -11.72
C LEU A 206 2.42 16.54 -13.20
N LYS A 207 2.39 15.54 -14.08
CA LYS A 207 2.17 15.72 -15.53
C LYS A 207 0.78 16.28 -15.82
N ARG A 208 -0.28 15.71 -15.22
CA ARG A 208 -1.68 16.17 -15.40
C ARG A 208 -1.90 17.58 -14.86
N SER A 209 -1.24 17.93 -13.76
CA SER A 209 -1.35 19.25 -13.11
C SER A 209 -0.39 20.31 -13.69
N ASN A 210 0.41 19.95 -14.71
CA ASN A 210 1.48 20.77 -15.28
C ASN A 210 2.46 21.35 -14.23
N PHE A 211 2.79 20.57 -13.21
CA PHE A 211 3.78 20.93 -12.20
C PHE A 211 5.19 20.58 -12.66
N ASN A 212 6.17 21.37 -12.22
CA ASN A 212 7.59 21.25 -12.60
C ASN A 212 7.79 21.23 -14.13
N PRO A 213 7.36 22.28 -14.87
CA PRO A 213 7.35 22.29 -16.34
C PRO A 213 8.73 22.05 -16.96
N GLY A 214 9.81 22.54 -16.34
CA GLY A 214 11.19 22.29 -16.75
C GLY A 214 11.66 20.83 -16.61
N ARG A 215 10.82 19.92 -16.13
CA ARG A 215 11.05 18.47 -16.05
C ARG A 215 10.00 17.66 -16.82
N ARG A 216 9.07 18.30 -17.54
CA ARG A 216 7.91 17.65 -18.19
C ARG A 216 8.29 16.48 -19.09
N GLN A 217 9.35 16.64 -19.89
CA GLN A 217 9.86 15.58 -20.77
C GLN A 217 10.43 14.40 -19.96
N ARG A 218 11.29 14.68 -18.97
CA ARG A 218 11.87 13.66 -18.08
C ARG A 218 10.79 12.91 -17.29
N ILE A 219 9.78 13.62 -16.76
CA ILE A 219 8.62 13.03 -16.09
C ILE A 219 7.84 12.11 -17.05
N THR A 220 7.64 12.55 -18.30
CA THR A 220 6.94 11.73 -19.30
C THR A 220 7.71 10.45 -19.63
N MET A 221 9.04 10.54 -19.76
CA MET A 221 9.90 9.36 -19.95
C MET A 221 9.89 8.45 -18.73
N ALA A 222 9.97 9.00 -17.52
CA ALA A 222 9.94 8.26 -16.27
C ALA A 222 8.64 7.44 -16.13
N ILE A 223 7.48 8.00 -16.47
CA ILE A 223 6.21 7.27 -16.50
C ILE A 223 6.29 6.05 -17.44
N LYS A 224 6.85 6.25 -18.65
CA LYS A 224 7.05 5.16 -19.61
C LYS A 224 7.97 4.08 -19.05
N THR A 225 9.12 4.47 -18.50
CA THR A 225 10.11 3.54 -17.90
C THR A 225 9.52 2.73 -16.74
N VAL A 226 8.77 3.38 -15.85
CA VAL A 226 8.10 2.71 -14.74
C VAL A 226 7.12 1.66 -15.24
N ARG A 227 6.29 1.99 -16.25
CA ARG A 227 5.32 1.03 -16.80
C ARG A 227 6.00 -0.16 -17.45
N GLU A 228 7.03 0.07 -18.27
CA GLU A 228 7.83 -1.00 -18.86
C GLU A 228 8.44 -1.91 -17.78
N LYS A 229 8.95 -1.33 -16.68
CA LYS A 229 9.49 -2.10 -15.55
C LYS A 229 8.42 -2.95 -14.86
N ILE A 230 7.22 -2.40 -14.65
CA ILE A 230 6.10 -3.14 -14.04
C ILE A 230 5.64 -4.27 -14.96
N LEU A 231 5.48 -4.03 -16.26
CA LEU A 231 5.09 -5.06 -17.22
C LEU A 231 6.14 -6.18 -17.29
N LYS A 232 7.43 -5.84 -17.27
CA LYS A 232 8.53 -6.83 -17.22
C LYS A 232 8.55 -7.65 -15.93
N ALA A 233 7.96 -7.14 -14.85
CA ALA A 233 7.84 -7.84 -13.57
C ALA A 233 6.58 -8.72 -13.50
N GLN A 234 5.82 -8.88 -14.58
CA GLN A 234 4.67 -9.78 -14.59
C GLN A 234 5.13 -11.24 -14.47
N THR A 235 4.58 -11.95 -13.48
CA THR A 235 4.91 -13.35 -13.22
C THR A 235 4.23 -14.29 -14.23
N PRO A 236 4.67 -15.56 -14.31
CA PRO A 236 3.99 -16.57 -15.12
C PRO A 236 2.50 -16.72 -14.78
N GLU A 237 2.13 -16.56 -13.52
CA GLU A 237 0.73 -16.60 -13.03
C GLU A 237 -0.06 -15.38 -13.51
N GLY A 238 0.59 -14.23 -13.71
CA GLY A 238 -0.02 -13.00 -14.20
C GLY A 238 0.05 -11.81 -13.24
N HIS A 239 0.53 -12.00 -12.01
CA HIS A 239 0.69 -10.92 -11.05
C HIS A 239 1.82 -9.97 -11.45
N PHE A 240 1.73 -8.70 -11.09
CA PHE A 240 2.86 -7.77 -11.24
C PHE A 240 3.73 -7.81 -9.98
N GLY A 241 4.90 -8.46 -10.06
CA GLY A 241 5.75 -8.75 -8.90
C GLY A 241 5.17 -9.87 -8.04
N ASN A 242 4.13 -9.58 -7.27
CA ASN A 242 3.38 -10.56 -6.50
C ASN A 242 1.90 -10.13 -6.38
N VAL A 243 1.07 -10.97 -5.73
CA VAL A 243 -0.36 -10.73 -5.55
C VAL A 243 -0.68 -9.38 -4.87
N TYR A 244 0.13 -8.96 -3.89
CA TYR A 244 -0.09 -7.75 -3.10
C TYR A 244 0.47 -6.47 -3.74
N SER A 245 1.45 -6.59 -4.63
CA SER A 245 1.94 -5.46 -5.46
C SER A 245 1.03 -5.18 -6.67
N THR A 246 0.24 -6.18 -7.09
CA THR A 246 -0.63 -6.10 -8.27
C THR A 246 -1.67 -4.98 -8.19
N PRO A 247 -2.39 -4.73 -7.08
CA PRO A 247 -3.34 -3.63 -6.97
C PRO A 247 -2.76 -2.27 -7.32
N LEU A 248 -1.61 -1.91 -6.74
CA LEU A 248 -1.01 -0.59 -6.96
C LEU A 248 -0.41 -0.48 -8.38
N ALA A 249 0.14 -1.57 -8.91
CA ALA A 249 0.58 -1.66 -10.30
C ALA A 249 -0.59 -1.39 -11.28
N LEU A 250 -1.74 -2.04 -11.06
CA LEU A 250 -2.94 -1.83 -11.85
C LEU A 250 -3.44 -0.38 -11.74
N GLN A 251 -3.48 0.19 -10.54
CA GLN A 251 -3.82 1.61 -10.37
C GLN A 251 -2.97 2.53 -11.24
N LEU A 252 -1.66 2.27 -11.38
CA LEU A 252 -0.82 3.07 -12.27
C LEU A 252 -1.12 2.77 -13.75
N LEU A 253 -1.23 1.50 -14.13
CA LEU A 253 -1.42 1.08 -15.53
C LEU A 253 -2.75 1.59 -16.11
N MET A 254 -3.78 1.77 -15.28
CA MET A 254 -5.08 2.35 -15.67
C MET A 254 -5.03 3.86 -15.97
N THR A 255 -3.94 4.57 -15.63
CA THR A 255 -3.91 6.05 -15.72
C THR A 255 -3.69 6.60 -17.13
N SER A 256 -3.24 5.79 -18.09
CA SER A 256 -3.27 6.15 -19.52
C SER A 256 -3.00 4.95 -20.39
N SER A 257 -3.41 5.04 -21.64
CA SER A 257 -3.05 4.09 -22.70
C SER A 257 -1.53 4.01 -22.90
N MET A 258 -1.06 2.84 -23.35
CA MET A 258 0.27 2.67 -23.94
C MET A 258 0.10 2.13 -25.37
N PRO A 259 0.79 2.72 -26.37
CA PRO A 259 0.75 2.20 -27.73
C PRO A 259 1.31 0.78 -27.77
N GLY A 260 0.56 -0.16 -28.36
CA GLY A 260 0.93 -1.57 -28.49
C GLY A 260 0.04 -2.52 -27.69
N ALA A 261 -0.26 -3.68 -28.28
CA ALA A 261 -1.23 -4.68 -27.78
C ALA A 261 -0.82 -5.41 -26.48
N GLU A 262 0.33 -5.08 -25.91
CA GLU A 262 0.88 -5.75 -24.72
C GLU A 262 0.19 -5.32 -23.43
N LEU A 263 -0.29 -4.06 -23.33
CA LEU A 263 -0.86 -3.55 -22.08
C LEU A 263 -2.20 -4.20 -21.72
N GLY A 264 -3.16 -4.22 -22.66
CA GLY A 264 -4.48 -4.81 -22.42
C GLY A 264 -4.38 -6.30 -22.08
N THR A 265 -3.53 -7.02 -22.82
CA THR A 265 -3.28 -8.46 -22.56
C THR A 265 -2.66 -8.70 -21.18
N ALA A 266 -1.66 -7.90 -20.80
CA ALA A 266 -1.03 -8.01 -19.49
C ALA A 266 -2.02 -7.70 -18.35
N CYS A 267 -2.85 -6.67 -18.48
CA CYS A 267 -3.86 -6.34 -17.47
C CYS A 267 -4.97 -7.39 -17.37
N LEU A 268 -5.40 -7.98 -18.49
CA LEU A 268 -6.35 -9.08 -18.48
C LEU A 268 -5.78 -10.30 -17.74
N LYS A 269 -4.51 -10.66 -18.01
CA LYS A 269 -3.82 -11.76 -17.31
C LYS A 269 -3.72 -11.47 -15.81
N ALA A 270 -3.38 -10.23 -15.43
CA ALA A 270 -3.33 -9.81 -14.04
C ALA A 270 -4.71 -9.87 -13.36
N SER A 271 -5.78 -9.50 -14.07
CA SER A 271 -7.15 -9.60 -13.58
C SER A 271 -7.54 -11.05 -13.28
N VAL A 272 -7.20 -11.98 -14.17
CA VAL A 272 -7.49 -13.42 -13.96
C VAL A 272 -6.73 -13.94 -12.73
N ALA A 273 -5.44 -13.62 -12.62
CA ALA A 273 -4.62 -14.02 -11.47
C ALA A 273 -5.15 -13.45 -10.14
N LEU A 274 -5.58 -12.18 -10.17
CA LEU A 274 -6.14 -11.48 -9.01
C LEU A 274 -7.49 -12.08 -8.59
N LEU A 275 -8.35 -12.42 -9.54
CA LEU A 275 -9.64 -13.07 -9.27
C LEU A 275 -9.46 -14.45 -8.62
N ALA A 276 -8.52 -15.26 -9.13
CA ALA A 276 -8.18 -16.54 -8.52
C ALA A 276 -7.68 -16.35 -7.07
N SER A 277 -6.77 -15.40 -6.85
CA SER A 277 -6.26 -15.08 -5.50
C SER A 277 -7.34 -14.56 -4.55
N LEU A 278 -8.33 -13.83 -5.07
CA LEU A 278 -9.48 -13.35 -4.30
C LEU A 278 -10.38 -14.50 -3.84
N GLN A 279 -10.64 -15.47 -4.71
CA GLN A 279 -11.42 -16.66 -4.39
C GLN A 279 -10.72 -17.53 -3.35
N ASP A 280 -9.38 -17.58 -3.38
CA ASP A 280 -8.54 -18.28 -2.40
C ASP A 280 -8.38 -17.51 -1.08
N GLY A 281 -8.97 -16.33 -0.94
CA GLY A 281 -8.96 -15.55 0.29
C GLY A 281 -7.62 -14.87 0.59
N ALA A 282 -6.78 -14.58 -0.41
CA ALA A 282 -5.47 -13.94 -0.20
C ALA A 282 -5.57 -12.54 0.45
N PHE A 283 -6.66 -11.80 0.19
CA PHE A 283 -6.83 -10.42 0.66
C PHE A 283 -7.53 -10.36 2.03
N GLN A 284 -6.76 -10.57 3.10
CA GLN A 284 -7.22 -10.43 4.49
C GLN A 284 -6.81 -9.09 5.12
N ASN A 285 -5.63 -8.58 4.75
CA ASN A 285 -5.06 -7.38 5.33
C ASN A 285 -5.85 -6.13 4.88
N ALA A 286 -6.28 -5.31 5.84
CA ALA A 286 -7.13 -4.14 5.58
C ALA A 286 -6.49 -3.10 4.64
N LEU A 287 -5.17 -2.90 4.71
CA LEU A 287 -4.45 -2.00 3.80
C LEU A 287 -4.39 -2.58 2.37
N MET A 288 -4.22 -3.89 2.23
CA MET A 288 -4.21 -4.52 0.90
C MET A 288 -5.59 -4.45 0.25
N ILE A 289 -6.65 -4.67 1.03
CA ILE A 289 -8.03 -4.50 0.57
C ILE A 289 -8.27 -3.04 0.15
N SER A 290 -7.83 -2.06 0.94
CA SER A 290 -8.03 -0.64 0.62
C SER A 290 -7.27 -0.17 -0.62
N GLN A 291 -6.18 -0.84 -1.00
CA GLN A 291 -5.47 -0.60 -2.26
C GLN A 291 -6.12 -1.30 -3.46
N LEU A 292 -6.83 -2.41 -3.22
CA LEU A 292 -7.51 -3.19 -4.24
C LEU A 292 -8.89 -2.63 -4.61
N LEU A 293 -9.69 -2.23 -3.62
CA LEU A 293 -11.05 -1.74 -3.84
C LEU A 293 -11.18 -0.62 -4.90
N PRO A 294 -10.26 0.37 -4.99
CA PRO A 294 -10.29 1.34 -6.08
C PRO A 294 -10.21 0.68 -7.46
N VAL A 295 -9.28 -0.28 -7.64
CA VAL A 295 -9.08 -0.99 -8.92
C VAL A 295 -10.34 -1.72 -9.34
N LEU A 296 -11.01 -2.39 -8.41
CA LEU A 296 -12.27 -3.11 -8.64
C LEU A 296 -13.45 -2.20 -9.02
N ASN A 297 -13.32 -0.89 -8.77
CA ASN A 297 -14.28 0.14 -9.17
C ASN A 297 -13.74 1.02 -10.30
N HIS A 298 -12.72 0.56 -11.03
CA HIS A 298 -12.07 1.29 -12.11
C HIS A 298 -11.49 2.66 -11.70
N LYS A 299 -11.15 2.82 -10.41
CA LYS A 299 -10.56 4.03 -9.83
C LYS A 299 -9.12 3.82 -9.39
N THR A 300 -8.42 4.93 -9.23
CA THR A 300 -7.01 5.03 -8.88
C THR A 300 -6.81 6.22 -7.94
N TYR A 301 -5.64 6.33 -7.32
CA TYR A 301 -5.31 7.55 -6.57
C TYR A 301 -5.22 8.82 -7.44
N ILE A 302 -5.15 8.71 -8.77
CA ILE A 302 -5.17 9.88 -9.66
C ILE A 302 -6.58 10.48 -9.78
N ASP A 303 -7.63 9.70 -9.53
CA ASP A 303 -9.01 10.20 -9.51
C ASP A 303 -9.25 11.18 -8.35
N LEU A 304 -8.36 11.21 -7.35
CA LEU A 304 -8.35 12.21 -6.28
C LEU A 304 -7.94 13.63 -6.74
N ILE A 305 -7.51 13.81 -7.99
CA ILE A 305 -7.36 15.15 -8.59
C ILE A 305 -8.75 15.80 -8.71
N PHE A 306 -9.70 15.07 -9.30
CA PHE A 306 -11.09 15.49 -9.51
C PHE A 306 -12.07 14.43 -8.95
N PRO A 307 -12.14 14.28 -7.62
CA PRO A 307 -12.95 13.24 -6.99
C PRO A 307 -14.44 13.52 -7.17
N ASP A 308 -15.22 12.47 -7.43
CA ASP A 308 -16.68 12.50 -7.44
C ASP A 308 -17.20 11.95 -6.10
N CYS A 309 -17.59 12.85 -5.19
CA CYS A 309 -18.11 12.50 -3.88
C CYS A 309 -19.63 12.25 -3.87
N LEU A 310 -20.33 12.49 -4.97
CA LEU A 310 -21.77 12.29 -5.10
C LEU A 310 -22.12 10.98 -5.84
N ALA A 311 -21.13 10.33 -6.45
CA ALA A 311 -21.28 9.02 -7.05
C ALA A 311 -21.91 8.02 -6.05
N PRO A 312 -23.01 7.33 -6.43
CA PRO A 312 -23.68 6.39 -5.55
C PRO A 312 -22.80 5.17 -5.28
N ARG A 313 -22.88 4.64 -4.05
CA ARG A 313 -22.17 3.45 -3.59
C ARG A 313 -23.13 2.55 -2.81
N VAL A 314 -22.91 1.25 -2.85
CA VAL A 314 -23.75 0.24 -2.17
C VAL A 314 -23.44 0.24 -0.68
N MET A 315 -24.49 0.25 0.16
CA MET A 315 -24.31 0.18 1.62
C MET A 315 -23.77 -1.19 2.02
N LEU A 316 -22.72 -1.20 2.85
CA LEU A 316 -22.16 -2.42 3.42
C LEU A 316 -22.99 -2.87 4.62
N GLU A 317 -23.43 -4.11 4.57
CA GLU A 317 -24.01 -4.79 5.71
C GLU A 317 -22.94 -5.59 6.46
N PRO A 318 -23.04 -5.73 7.80
CA PRO A 318 -22.16 -6.61 8.56
C PRO A 318 -22.17 -8.04 8.03
N ALA A 319 -21.00 -8.67 8.00
CA ALA A 319 -20.92 -10.10 7.66
C ALA A 319 -21.73 -10.92 8.67
N ALA A 320 -22.48 -11.90 8.17
CA ALA A 320 -23.16 -12.88 9.04
C ALA A 320 -22.14 -13.64 9.89
N GLU A 321 -22.49 -13.91 11.15
CA GLU A 321 -21.61 -14.62 12.09
C GLU A 321 -21.20 -15.98 11.52
N THR A 322 -19.89 -16.21 11.45
CA THR A 322 -19.33 -17.51 11.06
C THR A 322 -19.47 -18.49 12.22
N ILE A 323 -20.03 -19.67 11.93
CA ILE A 323 -20.15 -20.75 12.91
C ILE A 323 -18.74 -21.17 13.35
N PRO A 324 -18.46 -21.26 14.67
CA PRO A 324 -17.16 -21.71 15.16
C PRO A 324 -16.91 -23.14 14.68
N GLN A 325 -15.89 -23.33 13.85
CA GLN A 325 -15.42 -24.66 13.48
C GLN A 325 -14.54 -25.21 14.61
N THR A 326 -14.66 -26.51 14.89
CA THR A 326 -13.72 -27.22 15.77
C THR A 326 -12.33 -27.16 15.13
N GLN A 327 -11.41 -26.45 15.78
CA GLN A 327 -10.05 -26.28 15.29
C GLN A 327 -9.14 -27.40 15.81
N GLU A 328 -8.44 -28.05 14.90
CA GLU A 328 -7.40 -29.04 15.21
C GLU A 328 -6.17 -28.36 15.84
N VAL A 329 -5.37 -29.09 16.62
CA VAL A 329 -4.09 -28.57 17.14
C VAL A 329 -3.00 -28.86 16.10
N ILE A 330 -2.29 -27.82 15.68
CA ILE A 330 -1.15 -27.91 14.76
C ILE A 330 0.16 -27.60 15.49
N SER A 331 1.27 -28.09 14.96
CA SER A 331 2.62 -27.86 15.49
C SER A 331 3.47 -27.08 14.49
N VAL A 332 3.94 -25.91 14.88
CA VAL A 332 4.75 -25.00 14.04
C VAL A 332 6.12 -24.82 14.68
N THR A 333 7.20 -25.00 13.91
CA THR A 333 8.56 -24.75 14.40
C THR A 333 8.92 -23.28 14.23
N LEU A 334 9.15 -22.57 15.33
CA LEU A 334 9.68 -21.20 15.32
C LEU A 334 11.20 -21.24 15.44
N GLN A 335 11.89 -20.52 14.55
CA GLN A 335 13.34 -20.52 14.46
C GLN A 335 13.93 -19.11 14.31
N VAL A 336 14.99 -18.80 15.05
CA VAL A 336 15.78 -17.56 14.91
C VAL A 336 17.25 -17.95 14.81
N LEU A 337 17.84 -17.75 13.62
CA LEU A 337 19.23 -18.15 13.34
C LEU A 337 20.23 -16.99 13.33
N SER A 338 19.75 -15.74 13.16
CA SER A 338 20.62 -14.56 13.01
C SER A 338 21.24 -14.06 14.33
N LEU A 339 21.10 -14.81 15.43
CA LEU A 339 21.56 -14.44 16.77
C LEU A 339 22.67 -15.37 17.24
N LEU A 340 23.49 -14.88 18.18
CA LEU A 340 24.59 -15.65 18.78
C LEU A 340 24.13 -16.98 19.39
N LEU A 341 22.98 -16.96 20.05
CA LEU A 341 22.31 -18.16 20.54
C LEU A 341 21.12 -18.43 19.62
N PRO A 342 21.18 -19.48 18.78
CA PRO A 342 20.06 -19.81 17.91
C PRO A 342 18.88 -20.28 18.76
N TYR A 343 17.70 -19.79 18.42
CA TYR A 343 16.45 -20.23 19.03
C TYR A 343 15.73 -21.16 18.07
N ARG A 344 15.25 -22.29 18.58
CA ARG A 344 14.40 -23.22 17.83
C ARG A 344 13.47 -23.95 18.79
N GLN A 345 12.17 -23.78 18.60
CA GLN A 345 11.17 -24.46 19.43
C GLN A 345 9.95 -24.85 18.60
N SER A 346 9.38 -26.02 18.89
CA SER A 346 8.10 -26.45 18.34
C SER A 346 6.98 -25.89 19.21
N ILE A 347 6.06 -25.15 18.59
CA ILE A 347 4.97 -24.45 19.27
C ILE A 347 3.65 -25.05 18.79
N SER A 348 2.84 -25.56 19.73
CA SER A 348 1.52 -26.09 19.44
C SER A 348 0.45 -25.00 19.58
N VAL A 349 -0.33 -24.78 18.53
CA VAL A 349 -1.40 -23.77 18.45
C VAL A 349 -2.63 -24.36 17.75
N LEU A 350 -3.77 -23.68 17.83
CA LEU A 350 -4.96 -24.08 17.08
C LEU A 350 -4.80 -23.80 15.59
N ALA A 351 -5.36 -24.67 14.75
CA ALA A 351 -5.39 -24.50 13.31
C ALA A 351 -6.04 -23.16 12.95
N GLY A 352 -5.37 -22.41 12.08
CA GLY A 352 -5.77 -21.05 11.74
C GLY A 352 -5.17 -19.97 12.66
N SER A 353 -4.42 -20.30 13.71
CA SER A 353 -3.64 -19.29 14.46
C SER A 353 -2.68 -18.54 13.52
N THR A 354 -2.41 -17.29 13.81
CA THR A 354 -1.47 -16.45 13.04
C THR A 354 -0.02 -16.66 13.51
N VAL A 355 0.96 -16.16 12.77
CA VAL A 355 2.36 -16.14 13.26
C VAL A 355 2.46 -15.34 14.55
N GLU A 356 1.72 -14.24 14.69
CA GLU A 356 1.68 -13.47 15.93
C GLU A 356 1.23 -14.32 17.12
N ASP A 357 0.23 -15.18 16.93
CA ASP A 357 -0.22 -16.11 17.98
C ASP A 357 0.87 -17.14 18.33
N VAL A 358 1.64 -17.61 17.33
CA VAL A 358 2.82 -18.46 17.57
C VAL A 358 3.89 -17.71 18.37
N LEU A 359 4.14 -16.42 18.06
CA LEU A 359 5.10 -15.59 18.80
C LEU A 359 4.65 -15.33 20.25
N LYS A 360 3.36 -15.02 20.45
CA LYS A 360 2.74 -14.89 21.79
C LYS A 360 2.89 -16.19 22.57
N LYS A 361 2.59 -17.33 21.93
CA LYS A 361 2.69 -18.62 22.59
C LYS A 361 4.13 -18.99 22.96
N ALA A 362 5.08 -18.69 22.08
CA ALA A 362 6.51 -18.85 22.37
C ALA A 362 6.95 -17.98 23.55
N HIS A 363 6.46 -16.73 23.63
CA HIS A 363 6.73 -15.85 24.75
C HIS A 363 6.19 -16.40 26.09
N GLU A 364 4.94 -16.89 26.09
CA GLU A 364 4.32 -17.52 27.27
C GLU A 364 5.06 -18.77 27.76
N LEU A 365 5.60 -19.58 26.84
CA LEU A 365 6.37 -20.79 27.17
C LEU A 365 7.76 -20.46 27.75
N GLY A 366 8.19 -19.20 27.68
CA GLY A 366 9.48 -18.72 28.17
C GLY A 366 10.63 -18.90 27.18
N GLY A 367 11.67 -18.07 27.31
CA GLY A 367 12.86 -18.13 26.46
C GLY A 367 12.73 -17.43 25.10
N PHE A 368 11.59 -16.79 24.82
CA PHE A 368 11.36 -15.97 23.63
C PHE A 368 10.78 -14.60 23.99
N THR A 369 11.26 -13.55 23.34
CA THR A 369 10.72 -12.19 23.44
C THR A 369 10.70 -11.54 22.07
N TYR A 370 9.73 -10.65 21.84
CA TYR A 370 9.65 -9.88 20.61
C TYR A 370 8.93 -8.55 20.87
N GLU A 371 9.16 -7.56 20.01
CA GLU A 371 8.49 -6.27 20.08
C GLU A 371 7.94 -5.89 18.71
N THR A 372 6.78 -5.22 18.72
CA THR A 372 6.10 -4.76 17.51
C THR A 372 5.80 -3.28 17.58
N GLN A 373 5.77 -2.64 16.42
CA GLN A 373 5.26 -1.28 16.25
C GLN A 373 3.96 -1.29 15.45
N ALA A 374 2.97 -0.49 15.87
CA ALA A 374 1.76 -0.29 15.09
C ALA A 374 2.08 0.35 13.73
N SER A 375 1.48 -0.17 12.67
CA SER A 375 1.57 0.38 11.32
C SER A 375 0.22 0.31 10.62
N LEU A 376 0.08 1.01 9.49
CA LEU A 376 -1.15 0.91 8.67
C LEU A 376 -1.38 -0.49 8.11
N SER A 377 -0.34 -1.34 8.07
CA SER A 377 -0.41 -2.74 7.63
C SER A 377 -0.64 -3.71 8.79
N GLY A 378 -0.79 -3.24 10.03
CA GLY A 378 -0.83 -4.07 11.24
C GLY A 378 0.49 -4.05 12.03
N PRO A 379 0.68 -4.99 12.98
CA PRO A 379 1.87 -5.02 13.83
C PRO A 379 3.13 -5.36 13.02
N TYR A 380 4.08 -4.45 13.03
CA TYR A 380 5.38 -4.59 12.37
C TYR A 380 6.44 -5.06 13.37
N LEU A 381 7.09 -6.20 13.09
CA LEU A 381 8.10 -6.79 13.97
C LEU A 381 9.40 -5.96 13.96
N THR A 382 9.80 -5.45 15.13
CA THR A 382 10.95 -4.53 15.27
C THR A 382 12.10 -5.11 16.07
N SER A 383 11.81 -6.01 17.03
CA SER A 383 12.81 -6.65 17.88
C SER A 383 12.48 -8.12 18.08
N VAL A 384 13.50 -8.97 18.10
CA VAL A 384 13.40 -10.40 18.42
C VAL A 384 14.53 -10.76 19.36
N MET A 385 14.19 -11.39 20.49
CA MET A 385 15.12 -11.80 21.55
C MET A 385 16.06 -10.67 21.99
N GLY A 386 15.52 -9.46 22.17
CA GLY A 386 16.26 -8.27 22.59
C GLY A 386 17.12 -7.61 21.51
N LYS A 387 17.15 -8.15 20.29
CA LYS A 387 17.84 -7.53 19.14
C LYS A 387 16.85 -6.73 18.31
N ALA A 388 16.85 -5.41 18.51
CA ALA A 388 16.16 -4.47 17.64
C ALA A 388 16.86 -4.39 16.27
N ALA A 389 16.07 -4.22 15.21
CA ALA A 389 16.58 -3.92 13.88
C ALA A 389 17.22 -2.51 13.85
N GLY A 390 18.43 -2.42 13.29
CA GLY A 390 19.14 -1.15 13.12
C GLY A 390 18.73 -0.38 11.85
N GLU A 391 19.53 0.65 11.52
CA GLU A 391 19.34 1.40 10.28
C GLU A 391 19.54 0.49 9.06
N ARG A 392 18.60 0.52 8.10
CA ARG A 392 18.59 -0.35 6.92
C ARG A 392 18.55 -1.85 7.23
N GLU A 393 18.15 -2.23 8.44
CA GLU A 393 17.89 -3.62 8.81
C GLU A 393 16.39 -3.85 9.03
N PHE A 394 15.93 -5.09 8.86
CA PHE A 394 14.60 -5.50 9.29
C PHE A 394 14.55 -6.99 9.60
N TRP A 395 13.55 -7.38 10.38
CA TRP A 395 13.24 -8.78 10.67
C TRP A 395 12.40 -9.37 9.52
N GLN A 396 13.07 -10.10 8.64
CA GLN A 396 12.44 -10.85 7.56
C GLN A 396 11.76 -12.09 8.12
N LEU A 397 10.52 -12.32 7.68
CA LEU A 397 9.74 -13.53 7.95
C LEU A 397 9.92 -14.50 6.79
N LEU A 398 10.30 -15.74 7.06
CA LEU A 398 10.43 -16.78 6.04
C LEU A 398 9.71 -18.06 6.46
N ARG A 399 9.25 -18.81 5.47
CA ARG A 399 8.94 -20.23 5.59
C ARG A 399 10.12 -21.05 5.06
N ASP A 400 10.47 -22.13 5.76
CA ASP A 400 11.49 -23.08 5.30
C ASP A 400 11.15 -23.67 3.91
N PRO A 401 12.13 -23.89 3.00
CA PRO A 401 13.58 -23.75 3.19
C PRO A 401 14.11 -22.31 3.27
N ASP A 402 13.62 -21.37 2.47
CA ASP A 402 14.09 -19.96 2.46
C ASP A 402 13.13 -19.05 1.67
N THR A 403 11.82 -19.29 1.77
CA THR A 403 10.81 -18.51 1.05
C THR A 403 10.32 -17.34 1.91
N PRO A 404 10.58 -16.07 1.53
CA PRO A 404 10.04 -14.93 2.26
C PRO A 404 8.51 -14.97 2.28
N LEU A 405 7.92 -14.69 3.44
CA LEU A 405 6.47 -14.58 3.53
C LEU A 405 5.98 -13.34 2.78
N LEU A 406 4.81 -13.45 2.18
CA LEU A 406 4.14 -12.34 1.51
C LEU A 406 3.18 -11.57 2.44
N GLN A 407 3.05 -12.00 3.70
CA GLN A 407 2.14 -11.47 4.71
C GLN A 407 2.88 -11.19 6.02
N GLY A 408 2.34 -10.27 6.82
CA GLY A 408 2.86 -9.94 8.15
C GLY A 408 2.47 -10.97 9.21
N ILE A 409 2.97 -10.78 10.44
CA ILE A 409 2.76 -11.73 11.53
C ILE A 409 1.28 -11.91 11.92
N ALA A 410 0.46 -10.87 11.77
CA ALA A 410 -0.97 -10.91 12.13
C ALA A 410 -1.88 -11.48 11.03
N ASP A 411 -1.35 -11.71 9.82
CA ASP A 411 -2.13 -12.16 8.67
C ASP A 411 -1.74 -13.58 8.23
N TYR A 412 -0.44 -13.92 8.28
CA TYR A 412 0.02 -15.23 7.86
C TYR A 412 -0.42 -16.30 8.87
N ARG A 413 -1.10 -17.34 8.39
CA ARG A 413 -1.57 -18.48 9.18
C ARG A 413 -0.76 -19.72 8.78
N PRO A 414 0.25 -20.13 9.58
CA PRO A 414 1.07 -21.29 9.26
C PRO A 414 0.26 -22.58 9.23
N LYS A 415 0.72 -23.54 8.42
CA LYS A 415 0.16 -24.90 8.35
C LYS A 415 0.87 -25.85 9.32
N ASP A 416 0.27 -27.01 9.57
CA ASP A 416 0.88 -28.03 10.41
C ASP A 416 2.24 -28.48 9.85
N GLY A 417 3.23 -28.62 10.74
CA GLY A 417 4.60 -28.97 10.40
C GLY A 417 5.44 -27.86 9.75
N GLU A 418 4.88 -26.68 9.49
CA GLU A 418 5.66 -25.58 8.91
C GLU A 418 6.75 -25.07 9.87
N THR A 419 7.85 -24.60 9.28
CA THR A 419 8.93 -23.92 10.01
C THR A 419 8.96 -22.44 9.61
N ILE A 420 8.77 -21.57 10.59
CA ILE A 420 8.82 -20.12 10.44
C ILE A 420 10.16 -19.61 10.97
N LYS A 421 10.90 -18.90 10.11
CA LYS A 421 12.21 -18.32 10.43
C LYS A 421 12.09 -16.81 10.55
N LEU A 422 12.62 -16.26 11.65
CA LEU A 422 12.86 -14.83 11.81
C LEU A 422 14.34 -14.56 11.53
N ARG A 423 14.63 -13.80 10.48
CA ARG A 423 15.99 -13.49 10.04
C ARG A 423 16.21 -11.99 10.01
N LEU A 424 17.20 -11.50 10.74
CA LEU A 424 17.65 -10.11 10.62
C LEU A 424 18.44 -9.97 9.32
N VAL A 425 18.02 -9.07 8.44
CA VAL A 425 18.67 -8.81 7.14
C VAL A 425 18.84 -7.30 6.91
N SER A 426 19.84 -6.93 6.11
CA SER A 426 20.06 -5.57 5.64
C SER A 426 19.62 -5.42 4.18
N TRP A 427 19.19 -4.22 3.77
CA TRP A 427 18.71 -3.95 2.40
C TRP A 427 19.12 -2.61 1.84
#